data_AF-A0A7D5KHT8-F1
#
_entry.id   AF-A0A7D5KHT8-F1
#
_cell.length_a   1.000
_cell.length_b   1.000
_cell.length_c   1.000
_cell.angle_alpha   90.00
_cell.angle_beta   90.00
_cell.angle_gamma   90.00
#
_symmetry.space_group_name_H-M   'P 1'
#
loop_
_entity.id
_entity.type
_entity.pdbx_description
1 polymer ?
#
loop_
_entity_poly.entity_id
_entity_poly.type
_entity_poly.pdbx_seq_one_letter_code
_entity_poly.pdbx_strand_id
1 'polypeptide(L)'
;MVVGVTECFRCGTTEELERFGNAYICADCTPGGDDTTGDDRFDTTGEHENPIDVSDVTDAKRADMLSEYLERFVDEFGSIPQLMPLDDEGKAPIIKGRAKLDSPVGRSFLVDGQEAVRQIREEGARGFAIYAGKADHGTEDAVFIDHDDDSFPTPTADPTLEMLSGSGRGNHETYRNSGDVQNARVDDNVGEIRAENRYVVAPGSVHPTGGVYHLVENRDIATLADKDLNHSMRPASSRRDRDGDSGPTTIDLKDEGDPPDDDTVQKRLERAFQNSHDGNRIRKVYNGRYRAAGFDDRSSAEIWLANRLDSWVGRGNRAVVERLIDRSNLQKWPERPDRSYRASVLSEVGYQDWYYDPEQSGDDEYGRDENLPELLDAAFQEDKNDINSRAMSTLPSASLTRSLHTSASAWLGNEALIGPAPTPLATVSGTPSKK
;
A
#
# COMPACT_ATOMS: atom_id res chain seq x y z
N MET A 1 25.76 -17.81 35.57
CA MET A 1 24.58 -18.45 34.95
C MET A 1 23.38 -17.73 35.50
N VAL A 2 22.66 -16.97 34.67
CA VAL A 2 21.38 -16.38 35.07
C VAL A 2 20.34 -17.47 34.81
N VAL A 3 19.76 -18.00 35.87
CA VAL A 3 18.62 -18.93 35.75
C VAL A 3 17.44 -18.04 35.39
N GLY A 4 17.00 -18.08 34.12
CA GLY A 4 15.79 -17.40 33.70
C GLY A 4 14.61 -17.95 34.49
N VAL A 5 13.77 -17.07 35.04
CA VAL A 5 12.53 -17.48 35.68
C VAL A 5 11.59 -17.92 34.57
N THR A 6 11.15 -19.16 34.62
CA THR A 6 10.16 -19.70 33.69
C THR A 6 8.79 -19.30 34.19
N GLU A 7 8.04 -18.54 33.39
CA GLU A 7 6.68 -18.09 33.71
C GLU A 7 5.68 -18.52 32.62
N CYS A 8 4.43 -18.71 33.01
CA CYS A 8 3.32 -18.98 32.10
C CYS A 8 3.19 -17.81 31.12
N PHE A 9 3.28 -18.07 29.81
CA PHE A 9 3.27 -16.98 28.83
C PHE A 9 1.95 -16.19 28.78
N ARG A 10 0.86 -16.77 29.28
CA ARG A 10 -0.46 -16.13 29.33
C ARG A 10 -0.66 -15.27 30.57
N CYS A 11 -0.37 -15.78 31.76
CA CYS A 11 -0.74 -15.13 33.02
C CYS A 11 0.46 -14.75 33.91
N GLY A 12 1.68 -15.13 33.54
CA GLY A 12 2.90 -14.84 34.31
C GLY A 12 3.08 -15.67 35.58
N THR A 13 2.21 -16.67 35.86
CA THR A 13 2.41 -17.55 37.02
C THR A 13 3.67 -18.41 36.86
N THR A 14 4.30 -18.78 37.97
CA THR A 14 5.49 -19.66 37.99
C THR A 14 5.17 -21.05 38.55
N GLU A 15 3.91 -21.30 38.88
CA GLU A 15 3.43 -22.55 39.47
C GLU A 15 2.78 -23.45 38.41
N GLU A 16 2.92 -24.76 38.59
CA GLU A 16 2.25 -25.81 37.80
C GLU A 16 2.39 -25.64 36.28
N LEU A 17 3.60 -25.34 35.84
CA LEU A 17 3.91 -25.11 34.43
C LEU A 17 4.13 -26.42 33.66
N GLU A 18 3.40 -26.57 32.57
CA GLU A 18 3.62 -27.56 31.54
C GLU A 18 4.25 -26.90 30.30
N ARG A 19 5.04 -27.67 29.55
CA ARG A 19 5.69 -27.16 28.34
C ARG A 19 4.69 -27.20 27.18
N PHE A 20 4.45 -26.05 26.55
CA PHE A 20 3.58 -25.91 25.38
C PHE A 20 4.41 -25.30 24.23
N GLY A 21 4.87 -26.15 23.30
CA GLY A 21 5.82 -25.76 22.26
C GLY A 21 7.15 -25.23 22.81
N ASN A 22 7.46 -23.97 22.49
CA ASN A 22 8.64 -23.23 22.97
C ASN A 22 8.38 -22.39 24.24
N ALA A 23 7.15 -22.42 24.76
CA ALA A 23 6.74 -21.69 25.95
C ALA A 23 6.29 -22.65 27.08
N TYR A 24 5.92 -22.06 28.22
CA TYR A 24 5.33 -22.78 29.35
C TYR A 24 3.94 -22.20 29.64
N ILE A 25 2.99 -23.05 30.02
CA ILE A 25 1.60 -22.69 30.33
C ILE A 25 1.20 -23.38 31.66
N CYS A 26 0.41 -22.72 32.50
CA CYS A 26 -0.10 -23.36 33.73
C CYS A 26 -1.38 -24.15 33.46
N ALA A 27 -1.74 -25.05 34.39
CA ALA A 27 -2.97 -25.85 34.32
C ALA A 27 -4.23 -25.00 34.10
N ASP A 28 -4.37 -23.87 34.78
CA ASP A 28 -5.52 -22.96 34.62
C ASP A 28 -5.56 -22.23 33.27
N CYS A 29 -4.40 -22.07 32.61
CA CYS A 29 -4.32 -21.48 31.28
C CYS A 29 -4.33 -22.52 30.16
N THR A 30 -4.27 -23.80 30.53
CA THR A 30 -4.36 -24.92 29.59
C THR A 30 -5.79 -24.93 29.08
N PRO A 31 -6.02 -24.83 27.76
CA PRO A 31 -7.37 -24.89 27.20
C PRO A 31 -8.03 -26.17 27.72
N GLY A 32 -9.05 -26.00 28.56
CA GLY A 32 -9.73 -27.13 29.19
C GLY A 32 -10.34 -28.00 28.10
N GLY A 33 -10.09 -29.31 28.16
CA GLY A 33 -10.79 -30.33 27.35
C GLY A 33 -12.24 -30.51 27.80
N ASP A 34 -12.95 -29.40 27.98
CA ASP A 34 -14.39 -29.34 28.08
C ASP A 34 -14.94 -29.53 26.66
N ASP A 35 -15.55 -30.68 26.41
CA ASP A 35 -16.23 -31.08 25.17
C ASP A 35 -17.51 -30.24 24.89
N THR A 36 -17.65 -29.06 25.48
CA THR A 36 -18.62 -28.07 25.00
C THR A 36 -18.08 -27.47 23.71
N THR A 37 -18.74 -27.81 22.62
CA THR A 37 -18.44 -27.41 21.25
C THR A 37 -18.56 -25.90 20.98
N GLY A 38 -18.61 -25.07 22.02
CA GLY A 38 -18.60 -23.61 21.91
C GLY A 38 -17.19 -23.10 22.14
N ASP A 39 -16.46 -22.86 21.05
CA ASP A 39 -15.17 -22.18 21.11
C ASP A 39 -15.34 -20.72 21.53
N ASP A 40 -15.15 -20.45 22.82
CA ASP A 40 -15.30 -19.12 23.43
C ASP A 40 -14.23 -18.10 22.99
N ARG A 41 -13.23 -18.54 22.20
CA ARG A 41 -12.21 -17.66 21.61
C ARG A 41 -12.79 -16.75 20.53
N PHE A 42 -13.91 -17.13 19.93
CA PHE A 42 -14.57 -16.38 18.88
C PHE A 42 -15.93 -15.90 19.33
N ASP A 43 -16.18 -14.60 19.17
CA ASP A 43 -17.53 -14.07 19.33
C ASP A 43 -18.40 -14.55 18.16
N THR A 44 -19.23 -15.55 18.40
CA THR A 44 -20.19 -16.11 17.43
C THR A 44 -21.56 -15.46 17.51
N THR A 45 -21.70 -14.35 18.26
CA THR A 45 -23.01 -13.70 18.43
C THR A 45 -23.42 -12.84 17.23
N GLY A 46 -22.55 -12.68 16.23
CA GLY A 46 -22.82 -11.90 15.04
C GLY A 46 -23.70 -12.65 14.03
N GLU A 47 -24.76 -12.01 13.55
CA GLU A 47 -25.52 -12.53 12.41
C GLU A 47 -24.65 -12.54 11.14
N HIS A 48 -24.57 -13.68 10.47
CA HIS A 48 -23.93 -13.82 9.16
C HIS A 48 -24.71 -14.78 8.26
N GLU A 49 -24.42 -14.71 6.96
CA GLU A 49 -25.05 -15.56 5.94
C GLU A 49 -24.16 -16.75 5.55
N ASN A 50 -22.94 -16.81 6.09
CA ASN A 50 -22.01 -17.90 5.81
C ASN A 50 -22.58 -19.23 6.36
N PRO A 51 -22.66 -20.30 5.54
CA PRO A 51 -23.18 -21.59 5.96
C PRO A 51 -22.26 -22.37 6.91
N ILE A 52 -21.02 -21.92 7.09
CA ILE A 52 -20.03 -22.51 8.00
C ILE A 52 -19.76 -21.51 9.12
N ASP A 53 -20.29 -21.81 10.30
CA ASP A 53 -20.00 -21.11 11.55
C ASP A 53 -18.81 -21.77 12.26
N VAL A 54 -17.98 -20.98 12.94
CA VAL A 54 -16.84 -21.50 13.72
C VAL A 54 -17.26 -22.44 14.86
N SER A 55 -18.47 -22.28 15.41
CA SER A 55 -19.02 -23.21 16.40
C SER A 55 -19.35 -24.60 15.82
N ASP A 56 -19.47 -24.71 14.49
CA ASP A 56 -19.76 -25.97 13.79
C ASP A 56 -18.49 -26.65 13.22
N VAL A 57 -17.32 -26.01 13.30
CA VAL A 57 -16.07 -26.55 12.74
C VAL A 57 -14.91 -26.53 13.72
N THR A 58 -14.15 -27.61 13.76
CA THR A 58 -12.94 -27.70 14.59
C THR A 58 -11.77 -26.94 13.94
N ASP A 59 -10.81 -26.53 14.75
CA ASP A 59 -9.52 -25.99 14.28
C ASP A 59 -8.82 -26.92 13.30
N ALA A 60 -8.88 -28.23 13.52
CA ALA A 60 -8.33 -29.21 12.59
C ALA A 60 -8.99 -29.12 11.21
N LYS A 61 -10.33 -28.99 11.15
CA LYS A 61 -11.06 -28.85 9.90
C LYS A 61 -10.78 -27.53 9.21
N ARG A 62 -10.66 -26.43 9.98
CA ARG A 62 -10.24 -25.12 9.47
C ARG A 62 -8.83 -25.17 8.87
N ALA A 63 -7.91 -25.84 9.54
CA ALA A 63 -6.55 -26.04 9.05
C ALA A 63 -6.53 -26.86 7.75
N ASP A 64 -7.40 -27.87 7.62
CA ASP A 64 -7.54 -28.65 6.38
C ASP A 64 -8.04 -27.77 5.21
N MET A 65 -8.97 -26.84 5.46
CA MET A 65 -9.43 -25.89 4.43
C MET A 65 -8.29 -25.00 3.92
N LEU A 66 -7.44 -24.50 4.83
CA LEU A 66 -6.25 -23.73 4.44
C LEU A 66 -5.26 -24.61 3.67
N SER A 67 -5.01 -25.84 4.12
CA SER A 67 -4.10 -26.77 3.45
C SER A 67 -4.55 -27.07 2.02
N GLU A 68 -5.84 -27.35 1.81
CA GLU A 68 -6.42 -27.62 0.49
C GLU A 68 -6.22 -26.43 -0.46
N TYR A 69 -6.44 -25.21 0.02
CA TYR A 69 -6.18 -23.99 -0.76
C TYR A 69 -4.70 -23.82 -1.12
N LEU A 70 -3.81 -24.01 -0.14
CA LEU A 70 -2.37 -23.85 -0.32
C LEU A 70 -1.79 -24.90 -1.27
N GLU A 71 -2.31 -26.12 -1.27
CA GLU A 71 -1.94 -27.15 -2.25
C GLU A 71 -2.24 -26.68 -3.68
N ARG A 72 -3.45 -26.16 -3.93
CA ARG A 72 -3.80 -25.55 -5.23
C ARG A 72 -2.91 -24.38 -5.59
N PHE A 73 -2.64 -23.52 -4.61
CA PHE A 73 -1.77 -22.37 -4.81
C PHE A 73 -0.35 -22.80 -5.22
N VAL A 74 0.22 -23.80 -4.54
CA VAL A 74 1.56 -24.32 -4.85
C VAL A 74 1.60 -25.03 -6.21
N ASP A 75 0.60 -25.84 -6.52
CA ASP A 75 0.51 -26.54 -7.81
C ASP A 75 0.51 -25.55 -8.98
N GLU A 76 -0.21 -24.43 -8.82
CA GLU A 76 -0.39 -23.44 -9.87
C GLU A 76 0.75 -22.43 -9.92
N PHE A 77 1.20 -21.88 -8.79
CA PHE A 77 2.24 -20.83 -8.76
C PHE A 77 3.66 -21.39 -8.65
N GLY A 78 3.85 -22.63 -8.22
CA GLY A 78 5.16 -23.26 -8.02
C GLY A 78 5.91 -22.77 -6.78
N SER A 79 5.23 -22.00 -5.91
CA SER A 79 5.78 -21.37 -4.72
C SER A 79 4.85 -21.54 -3.53
N ILE A 80 5.43 -21.75 -2.33
CA ILE A 80 4.69 -21.74 -1.08
C ILE A 80 4.51 -20.28 -0.66
N PRO A 81 3.27 -19.79 -0.54
CA PRO A 81 3.06 -18.39 -0.18
C PRO A 81 3.46 -18.12 1.28
N GLN A 82 3.93 -16.91 1.56
CA GLN A 82 4.05 -16.38 2.92
C GLN A 82 2.72 -15.74 3.33
N LEU A 83 2.27 -16.06 4.53
CA LEU A 83 1.01 -15.60 5.08
C LEU A 83 1.23 -14.65 6.25
N MET A 84 0.30 -13.72 6.41
CA MET A 84 0.31 -12.73 7.48
C MET A 84 -0.83 -13.06 8.47
N PRO A 85 -0.53 -13.30 9.76
CA PRO A 85 -1.58 -13.49 10.77
C PRO A 85 -2.58 -12.34 10.76
N LEU A 86 -3.84 -12.67 11.03
CA LEU A 86 -4.86 -11.65 11.26
C LEU A 86 -4.73 -11.07 12.67
N ASP A 87 -5.31 -9.89 12.86
CA ASP A 87 -5.51 -9.29 14.17
C ASP A 87 -6.57 -10.03 14.99
N ASP A 88 -6.76 -9.55 16.23
CA ASP A 88 -7.71 -10.15 17.16
C ASP A 88 -9.16 -10.04 16.68
N GLU A 89 -9.46 -9.14 15.73
CA GLU A 89 -10.77 -9.03 15.08
C GLU A 89 -10.92 -10.01 13.90
N GLY A 90 -9.84 -10.48 13.28
CA GLY A 90 -9.92 -11.41 12.14
C GLY A 90 -10.38 -10.75 10.84
N LYS A 91 -10.30 -9.41 10.73
CA LYS A 91 -10.62 -8.66 9.51
C LYS A 91 -9.40 -8.08 8.82
N ALA A 92 -8.33 -7.86 9.58
CA ALA A 92 -7.15 -7.24 9.04
C ALA A 92 -5.87 -8.00 9.41
N PRO A 93 -4.83 -7.89 8.59
CA PRO A 93 -3.49 -8.33 8.96
C PRO A 93 -3.04 -7.66 10.27
N ILE A 94 -2.35 -8.41 11.13
CA ILE A 94 -1.86 -7.94 12.45
C ILE A 94 -0.98 -6.68 12.36
N ILE A 95 -0.41 -6.42 11.19
CA ILE A 95 0.42 -5.24 10.92
C ILE A 95 -0.37 -3.95 10.65
N LYS A 96 -1.69 -4.01 10.44
CA LYS A 96 -2.53 -2.83 10.13
C LYS A 96 -2.40 -1.80 11.25
N GLY A 97 -1.98 -0.57 10.87
CA GLY A 97 -1.72 0.52 11.83
C GLY A 97 -0.46 0.36 12.69
N ARG A 98 0.28 -0.76 12.59
CA ARG A 98 1.46 -1.06 13.41
C ARG A 98 2.76 -1.01 12.62
N ALA A 99 2.77 -1.54 11.40
CA ALA A 99 3.96 -1.65 10.56
C ALA A 99 3.61 -1.68 9.07
N LYS A 100 4.59 -1.36 8.22
CA LYS A 100 4.50 -1.62 6.78
C LYS A 100 4.85 -3.08 6.52
N LEU A 101 4.21 -3.69 5.52
CA LEU A 101 4.47 -5.08 5.10
C LEU A 101 5.96 -5.37 4.92
N ASP A 102 6.65 -4.54 4.13
CA ASP A 102 8.07 -4.74 3.79
C ASP A 102 9.06 -4.25 4.86
N SER A 103 8.55 -3.72 5.98
CA SER A 103 9.43 -3.33 7.08
C SER A 103 10.01 -4.56 7.79
N PRO A 104 11.15 -4.46 8.47
CA PRO A 104 11.68 -5.58 9.27
C PRO A 104 10.67 -6.13 10.27
N VAL A 105 9.85 -5.26 10.88
CA VAL A 105 8.78 -5.65 11.80
C VAL A 105 7.67 -6.39 11.05
N GLY A 106 7.21 -5.88 9.91
CA GLY A 106 6.17 -6.54 9.11
C GLY A 106 6.60 -7.94 8.64
N ARG A 107 7.83 -8.05 8.14
CA ARG A 107 8.42 -9.34 7.72
C ARG A 107 8.59 -10.34 8.86
N SER A 108 8.79 -9.88 10.10
CA SER A 108 8.91 -10.79 11.24
C SER A 108 7.60 -11.47 11.65
N PHE A 109 6.45 -11.00 11.15
CA PHE A 109 5.16 -11.65 11.36
C PHE A 109 4.79 -12.66 10.26
N LEU A 110 5.49 -12.65 9.13
CA LEU A 110 5.21 -13.59 8.05
C LEU A 110 5.57 -15.01 8.47
N VAL A 111 4.71 -15.95 8.10
CA VAL A 111 4.91 -17.39 8.26
C VAL A 111 4.71 -18.08 6.93
N ASP A 112 5.33 -19.25 6.74
CA ASP A 112 5.04 -20.06 5.56
C ASP A 112 3.70 -20.80 5.69
N GLY A 113 3.25 -21.41 4.59
CA GLY A 113 1.99 -22.16 4.54
C GLY A 113 1.88 -23.31 5.55
N GLN A 114 2.98 -24.03 5.82
CA GLN A 114 2.95 -25.17 6.74
C GLN A 114 2.79 -24.69 8.18
N GLU A 115 3.51 -23.63 8.54
CA GLU A 115 3.42 -23.01 9.84
C GLU A 115 2.04 -22.37 10.07
N ALA A 116 1.44 -21.74 9.06
CA ALA A 116 0.08 -21.20 9.15
C ALA A 116 -0.97 -22.30 9.43
N VAL A 117 -0.92 -23.42 8.69
CA VAL A 117 -1.78 -24.59 8.92
C VAL A 117 -1.59 -25.15 10.33
N ARG A 118 -0.34 -25.26 10.79
CA ARG A 118 -0.01 -25.71 12.15
C ARG A 118 -0.59 -24.78 13.21
N GLN A 119 -0.42 -23.47 13.06
CA GLN A 119 -0.94 -22.48 14.00
C GLN A 119 -2.47 -22.50 14.08
N ILE A 120 -3.19 -22.70 12.96
CA ILE A 120 -4.65 -22.93 13.05
C ILE A 120 -4.92 -24.22 13.82
N ARG A 121 -4.29 -25.34 13.45
CA ARG A 121 -4.61 -26.67 13.99
C ARG A 121 -4.29 -26.83 15.48
N GLU A 122 -3.14 -26.32 15.91
CA GLU A 122 -2.58 -26.61 17.23
C GLU A 122 -2.75 -25.45 18.22
N GLU A 123 -2.79 -24.21 17.72
CA GLU A 123 -2.86 -23.00 18.54
C GLU A 123 -4.22 -22.30 18.41
N GLY A 124 -5.05 -22.73 17.45
CA GLY A 124 -6.31 -22.11 17.08
C GLY A 124 -6.17 -20.66 16.67
N ALA A 125 -5.13 -20.36 15.90
CA ALA A 125 -4.99 -19.07 15.27
C ALA A 125 -6.28 -18.67 14.54
N ARG A 126 -6.66 -17.39 14.67
CA ARG A 126 -7.90 -16.87 14.08
C ARG A 126 -7.92 -17.00 12.55
N GLY A 127 -6.76 -16.88 11.91
CA GLY A 127 -6.64 -16.98 10.47
C GLY A 127 -5.47 -16.17 9.93
N PHE A 128 -5.41 -16.11 8.61
CA PHE A 128 -4.30 -15.51 7.89
C PHE A 128 -4.78 -14.73 6.66
N ALA A 129 -3.96 -13.79 6.22
CA ALA A 129 -4.12 -13.07 4.96
C ALA A 129 -2.96 -13.41 4.00
N ILE A 130 -3.25 -13.37 2.70
CA ILE A 130 -2.29 -13.54 1.62
C ILE A 130 -2.21 -12.22 0.86
N TYR A 131 -1.00 -11.69 0.71
CA TYR A 131 -0.75 -10.49 -0.10
C TYR A 131 -0.44 -10.87 -1.55
N ALA A 132 -1.06 -10.19 -2.52
CA ALA A 132 -0.82 -10.38 -3.95
C ALA A 132 0.37 -9.56 -4.46
N GLY A 133 0.98 -10.05 -5.55
CA GLY A 133 2.05 -9.37 -6.29
C GLY A 133 3.39 -9.31 -5.55
N LYS A 134 3.70 -10.26 -4.66
CA LYS A 134 4.94 -10.23 -3.84
C LYS A 134 5.82 -11.44 -4.13
N ALA A 135 6.87 -11.22 -4.93
CA ALA A 135 7.85 -12.26 -5.26
C ALA A 135 8.55 -12.84 -4.02
N ASP A 136 8.90 -11.99 -3.05
CA ASP A 136 9.52 -12.43 -1.79
C ASP A 136 8.54 -13.18 -0.87
N HIS A 137 7.25 -13.18 -1.21
CA HIS A 137 6.21 -13.95 -0.51
C HIS A 137 5.70 -15.13 -1.35
N GLY A 138 6.27 -15.40 -2.54
CA GLY A 138 5.81 -16.46 -3.43
C GLY A 138 4.43 -16.19 -4.05
N THR A 139 4.06 -14.92 -4.23
CA THR A 139 2.75 -14.49 -4.76
C THR A 139 2.89 -13.46 -5.89
N GLU A 140 4.03 -13.41 -6.58
CA GLU A 140 4.33 -12.41 -7.62
C GLU A 140 3.27 -12.30 -8.71
N ASP A 141 2.72 -13.44 -9.12
CA ASP A 141 1.74 -13.53 -10.19
C ASP A 141 0.31 -13.66 -9.63
N ALA A 142 0.09 -13.58 -8.33
CA ALA A 142 -1.25 -13.70 -7.77
C ALA A 142 -2.03 -12.39 -7.92
N VAL A 143 -3.30 -12.50 -8.31
CA VAL A 143 -4.29 -11.41 -8.24
C VAL A 143 -5.60 -11.98 -7.73
N PHE A 144 -6.30 -11.19 -6.91
CA PHE A 144 -7.59 -11.57 -6.35
C PHE A 144 -8.67 -10.61 -6.83
N ILE A 145 -9.88 -11.13 -7.01
CA ILE A 145 -11.08 -10.32 -7.14
C ILE A 145 -11.90 -10.53 -5.87
N ASP A 146 -12.19 -9.45 -5.15
CA ASP A 146 -13.02 -9.45 -3.95
C ASP A 146 -14.38 -8.83 -4.30
N HIS A 147 -15.44 -9.64 -4.22
CA HIS A 147 -16.80 -9.25 -4.52
C HIS A 147 -17.49 -8.87 -3.21
N ASP A 148 -17.83 -7.59 -3.03
CA ASP A 148 -18.61 -7.14 -1.88
C ASP A 148 -20.13 -7.23 -2.12
N ASP A 149 -20.55 -7.27 -3.39
CA ASP A 149 -21.94 -7.29 -3.84
C ASP A 149 -22.14 -8.13 -5.11
N ASP A 150 -23.31 -8.76 -5.26
CA ASP A 150 -23.70 -9.59 -6.42
C ASP A 150 -23.71 -8.83 -7.76
N SER A 151 -23.76 -7.49 -7.73
CA SER A 151 -23.66 -6.64 -8.91
C SER A 151 -22.24 -6.48 -9.45
N PHE A 152 -21.24 -7.08 -8.78
CA PHE A 152 -19.85 -7.03 -9.24
C PHE A 152 -19.71 -7.64 -10.64
N PRO A 153 -19.14 -6.91 -11.62
CA PRO A 153 -19.01 -7.42 -12.98
C PRO A 153 -18.12 -8.66 -13.03
N THR A 154 -18.62 -9.74 -13.63
CA THR A 154 -17.82 -10.94 -13.84
C THR A 154 -16.75 -10.68 -14.92
N PRO A 155 -15.47 -11.02 -14.67
CA PRO A 155 -14.46 -10.98 -15.72
C PRO A 155 -14.80 -11.98 -16.83
N THR A 156 -14.29 -11.75 -18.05
CA THR A 156 -14.49 -12.70 -19.16
C THR A 156 -13.47 -13.84 -19.18
N ALA A 157 -12.57 -13.90 -18.19
CA ALA A 157 -11.64 -15.01 -18.01
C ALA A 157 -12.38 -16.30 -17.67
N ASP A 158 -11.69 -17.44 -17.79
CA ASP A 158 -12.26 -18.72 -17.37
C ASP A 158 -12.58 -18.70 -15.86
N PRO A 159 -13.64 -19.39 -15.41
CA PRO A 159 -13.94 -19.53 -13.98
C PRO A 159 -12.75 -20.12 -13.22
N THR A 160 -12.51 -19.62 -12.01
CA THR A 160 -11.32 -19.95 -11.22
C THR A 160 -11.66 -20.46 -9.82
N LEU A 161 -10.63 -20.69 -9.01
CA LEU A 161 -10.72 -21.03 -7.59
C LEU A 161 -11.48 -19.93 -6.81
N GLU A 162 -12.59 -20.33 -6.18
CA GLU A 162 -13.55 -19.41 -5.55
C GLU A 162 -13.73 -19.74 -4.07
N MET A 163 -13.68 -18.71 -3.24
CA MET A 163 -13.84 -18.80 -1.79
C MET A 163 -14.98 -17.88 -1.34
N LEU A 164 -15.88 -18.39 -0.51
CA LEU A 164 -16.88 -17.55 0.15
C LEU A 164 -16.25 -16.85 1.36
N SER A 165 -16.49 -15.55 1.48
CA SER A 165 -16.02 -14.74 2.60
C SER A 165 -16.68 -15.16 3.92
N GLY A 166 -16.03 -14.91 5.05
CA GLY A 166 -16.57 -15.25 6.36
C GLY A 166 -17.88 -14.50 6.73
N SER A 167 -18.27 -13.44 6.03
CA SER A 167 -19.59 -12.81 6.20
C SER A 167 -20.71 -13.57 5.48
N GLY A 168 -20.35 -14.33 4.44
CA GLY A 168 -21.28 -15.04 3.56
C GLY A 168 -21.90 -14.20 2.45
N ARG A 169 -21.52 -12.92 2.31
CA ARG A 169 -22.14 -11.97 1.36
C ARG A 169 -21.31 -11.67 0.12
N GLY A 170 -20.14 -12.29 0.01
CA GLY A 170 -19.15 -11.94 -1.00
C GLY A 170 -18.17 -13.06 -1.22
N ASN A 171 -17.67 -13.19 -2.44
CA ASN A 171 -16.72 -14.22 -2.84
C ASN A 171 -15.37 -13.60 -3.16
N HIS A 172 -14.30 -14.35 -2.93
CA HIS A 172 -12.97 -14.04 -3.42
C HIS A 172 -12.59 -15.04 -4.50
N GLU A 173 -12.19 -14.54 -5.66
CA GLU A 173 -11.68 -15.34 -6.77
C GLU A 173 -10.16 -15.19 -6.83
N THR A 174 -9.42 -16.30 -6.99
CA THR A 174 -7.96 -16.29 -7.13
C THR A 174 -7.56 -16.52 -8.57
N TYR A 175 -6.74 -15.64 -9.14
CA TYR A 175 -6.24 -15.76 -10.51
C TYR A 175 -4.72 -15.64 -10.57
N ARG A 176 -4.15 -16.16 -11.65
CA ARG A 176 -2.80 -15.83 -12.12
C ARG A 176 -2.87 -14.56 -12.98
N ASN A 177 -2.20 -13.50 -12.56
CA ASN A 177 -2.05 -12.25 -13.29
C ASN A 177 -1.16 -12.46 -14.52
N SER A 178 -1.60 -12.01 -15.70
CA SER A 178 -0.75 -12.01 -16.91
C SER A 178 0.32 -10.92 -16.93
N GLY A 179 0.39 -10.09 -15.89
CA GLY A 179 1.38 -9.03 -15.70
C GLY A 179 0.89 -7.62 -16.03
N ASP A 180 -0.37 -7.47 -16.44
CA ASP A 180 -0.99 -6.20 -16.81
C ASP A 180 -2.23 -5.84 -15.97
N VAL A 181 -2.69 -6.73 -15.09
CA VAL A 181 -3.78 -6.44 -14.15
C VAL A 181 -3.25 -5.66 -12.96
N GLN A 182 -3.94 -4.57 -12.62
CA GLN A 182 -3.59 -3.65 -11.54
C GLN A 182 -4.72 -3.55 -10.52
N ASN A 183 -4.39 -3.00 -9.35
CA ASN A 183 -5.38 -2.69 -8.32
C ASN A 183 -6.47 -1.76 -8.87
N ALA A 184 -7.72 -2.10 -8.61
CA ALA A 184 -8.86 -1.29 -9.01
C ALA A 184 -9.99 -1.46 -8.01
N ARG A 185 -10.84 -0.44 -7.90
CA ARG A 185 -12.09 -0.49 -7.15
C ARG A 185 -13.25 -0.33 -8.11
N VAL A 186 -14.24 -1.21 -8.00
CA VAL A 186 -15.49 -1.13 -8.75
C VAL A 186 -16.49 -0.45 -7.84
N ASP A 187 -16.72 0.84 -8.07
CA ASP A 187 -17.63 1.70 -7.31
C ASP A 187 -17.47 1.62 -5.78
N ASP A 188 -18.24 2.43 -5.06
CA ASP A 188 -18.28 2.33 -3.60
C ASP A 188 -19.21 1.16 -3.23
N ASN A 189 -18.62 0.08 -2.71
CA ASN A 189 -19.27 -1.11 -2.13
C ASN A 189 -19.61 -2.26 -3.10
N VAL A 190 -19.15 -2.25 -4.35
CA VAL A 190 -19.39 -3.38 -5.25
C VAL A 190 -18.26 -4.41 -5.17
N GLY A 191 -17.00 -3.95 -5.13
CA GLY A 191 -15.85 -4.81 -4.87
C GLY A 191 -14.52 -4.26 -5.39
N GLU A 192 -13.49 -5.09 -5.39
CA GLU A 192 -12.12 -4.69 -5.68
C GLU A 192 -11.33 -5.73 -6.48
N ILE A 193 -10.45 -5.26 -7.37
CA ILE A 193 -9.30 -6.03 -7.85
C ILE A 193 -8.11 -5.75 -6.95
N ARG A 194 -7.56 -6.83 -6.40
CA ARG A 194 -6.43 -6.84 -5.47
C ARG A 194 -5.23 -7.53 -6.11
N ALA A 195 -4.42 -6.75 -6.80
CA ALA A 195 -3.11 -7.10 -7.33
C ALA A 195 -2.01 -6.68 -6.33
N GLU A 196 -1.01 -5.93 -6.76
CA GLU A 196 0.21 -5.68 -5.98
C GLU A 196 -0.05 -5.02 -4.60
N ASN A 197 0.54 -5.60 -3.54
CA ASN A 197 0.50 -5.10 -2.16
C ASN A 197 -0.91 -5.01 -1.54
N ARG A 198 -1.94 -5.59 -2.16
CA ARG A 198 -3.26 -5.81 -1.56
C ARG A 198 -3.34 -7.23 -1.01
N TYR A 199 -4.28 -7.49 -0.10
CA TYR A 199 -4.43 -8.80 0.51
C TYR A 199 -5.87 -9.31 0.44
N VAL A 200 -6.02 -10.62 0.55
CA VAL A 200 -7.29 -11.28 0.87
C VAL A 200 -7.12 -12.13 2.12
N VAL A 201 -8.21 -12.35 2.85
CA VAL A 201 -8.24 -13.33 3.95
C VAL A 201 -8.27 -14.74 3.34
N ALA A 202 -7.48 -15.66 3.88
CA ALA A 202 -7.35 -17.03 3.38
C ALA A 202 -8.41 -17.98 3.99
N PRO A 203 -8.71 -19.12 3.34
CA PRO A 203 -9.60 -20.14 3.89
C PRO A 203 -9.17 -20.64 5.28
N GLY A 204 -10.14 -21.10 6.07
CA GLY A 204 -9.94 -21.51 7.47
C GLY A 204 -9.88 -20.34 8.46
N SER A 205 -9.81 -19.11 7.99
CA SER A 205 -9.88 -17.90 8.84
C SER A 205 -11.31 -17.65 9.35
N VAL A 206 -11.43 -17.00 10.51
CA VAL A 206 -12.71 -16.70 11.18
C VAL A 206 -12.98 -15.21 11.17
N HIS A 207 -14.09 -14.81 10.55
CA HIS A 207 -14.59 -13.43 10.53
C HIS A 207 -15.13 -13.01 11.92
N PRO A 208 -15.22 -11.71 12.27
CA PRO A 208 -15.83 -11.21 13.50
C PRO A 208 -17.20 -11.76 13.85
N THR A 209 -17.97 -12.17 12.85
CA THR A 209 -19.33 -12.68 13.07
C THR A 209 -19.33 -14.16 13.48
N GLY A 210 -18.22 -14.87 13.35
CA GLY A 210 -18.13 -16.32 13.56
C GLY A 210 -18.03 -17.13 12.27
N GLY A 211 -18.42 -16.56 11.11
CA GLY A 211 -18.37 -17.28 9.84
C GLY A 211 -16.94 -17.55 9.35
N VAL A 212 -16.77 -18.72 8.73
CA VAL A 212 -15.45 -19.23 8.31
C VAL A 212 -15.26 -19.09 6.80
N TYR A 213 -14.14 -18.49 6.40
CA TYR A 213 -13.74 -18.40 5.00
C TYR A 213 -13.46 -19.81 4.45
N HIS A 214 -14.09 -20.20 3.33
CA HIS A 214 -13.93 -21.56 2.78
C HIS A 214 -14.13 -21.59 1.26
N LEU A 215 -13.53 -22.60 0.62
CA LEU A 215 -13.71 -22.84 -0.80
C LEU A 215 -15.16 -23.26 -1.10
N VAL A 216 -15.79 -22.58 -2.05
CA VAL A 216 -17.09 -22.98 -2.61
C VAL A 216 -16.93 -23.71 -3.93
N GLU A 217 -15.92 -23.34 -4.72
CA GLU A 217 -15.61 -23.99 -5.99
C GLU A 217 -14.11 -24.26 -6.08
N ASN A 218 -13.72 -25.54 -5.95
CA ASN A 218 -12.32 -25.98 -6.06
C ASN A 218 -11.96 -26.23 -7.53
N ARG A 219 -11.70 -25.14 -8.27
CA ARG A 219 -11.28 -25.14 -9.68
C ARG A 219 -9.77 -24.87 -9.80
N ASP A 220 -9.20 -25.15 -10.97
CA ASP A 220 -7.83 -24.75 -11.30
C ASP A 220 -7.74 -23.21 -11.37
N ILE A 221 -6.55 -22.65 -11.12
CA ILE A 221 -6.35 -21.19 -11.10
C ILE A 221 -6.23 -20.67 -12.53
N ALA A 222 -7.26 -19.96 -12.99
CA ALA A 222 -7.27 -19.35 -14.32
C ALA A 222 -6.31 -18.15 -14.42
N THR A 223 -5.95 -17.79 -15.65
CA THR A 223 -5.17 -16.57 -15.93
C THR A 223 -6.11 -15.40 -16.20
N LEU A 224 -5.82 -14.24 -15.60
CA LEU A 224 -6.55 -12.99 -15.76
C LEU A 224 -5.67 -11.93 -16.41
N ALA A 225 -6.14 -11.34 -17.51
CA ALA A 225 -5.50 -10.23 -18.19
C ALA A 225 -6.36 -8.97 -18.20
N ASP A 226 -5.75 -7.80 -18.44
CA ASP A 226 -6.51 -6.53 -18.54
C ASP A 226 -7.64 -6.61 -19.57
N LYS A 227 -7.45 -7.32 -20.68
CA LYS A 227 -8.48 -7.50 -21.72
C LYS A 227 -9.73 -8.25 -21.21
N ASP A 228 -9.59 -9.03 -20.15
CA ASP A 228 -10.66 -9.84 -19.56
C ASP A 228 -11.49 -9.03 -18.55
N LEU A 229 -11.03 -7.82 -18.22
CA LEU A 229 -11.69 -6.91 -17.29
C LEU A 229 -12.64 -5.97 -18.01
N ASN A 230 -13.85 -5.85 -17.45
CA ASN A 230 -14.78 -4.78 -17.80
C ASN A 230 -14.10 -3.42 -17.59
N HIS A 231 -14.50 -2.40 -18.36
CA HIS A 231 -13.99 -1.04 -18.21
C HIS A 231 -14.11 -0.51 -16.77
N SER A 232 -15.22 -0.81 -16.07
CA SER A 232 -15.42 -0.43 -14.66
C SER A 232 -14.52 -1.17 -13.68
N MET A 233 -13.88 -2.26 -14.09
CA MET A 233 -12.95 -3.04 -13.27
C MET A 233 -11.51 -2.61 -13.44
N ARG A 234 -11.23 -1.69 -14.37
CA ARG A 234 -9.87 -1.21 -14.62
C ARG A 234 -9.56 0.01 -13.75
N PRO A 235 -8.28 0.26 -13.44
CA PRO A 235 -7.87 1.46 -12.72
C PRO A 235 -8.40 2.72 -13.40
N ALA A 236 -8.85 3.71 -12.62
CA ALA A 236 -9.41 4.96 -13.16
C ALA A 236 -8.48 5.67 -14.15
N SER A 237 -7.17 5.49 -14.00
CA SER A 237 -6.16 6.01 -14.92
C SER A 237 -6.21 5.39 -16.31
N SER A 238 -6.35 4.07 -16.40
CA SER A 238 -6.40 3.33 -17.66
C SER A 238 -7.68 3.58 -18.46
N ARG A 239 -8.74 4.03 -17.78
CA ARG A 239 -10.02 4.37 -18.43
C ARG A 239 -9.89 5.56 -19.40
N ARG A 240 -8.93 6.47 -19.16
CA ARG A 240 -8.76 7.70 -19.95
C ARG A 240 -8.04 7.49 -21.28
N ASP A 241 -7.34 6.37 -21.48
CA ASP A 241 -6.45 6.18 -22.64
C ASP A 241 -7.12 5.47 -23.82
N ARG A 242 -8.29 4.81 -23.64
CA ARG A 242 -8.97 4.05 -24.72
C ARG A 242 -10.10 4.80 -25.40
N ASP A 243 -10.64 5.84 -24.79
CA ASP A 243 -11.58 6.74 -25.44
C ASP A 243 -10.79 7.77 -26.25
N GLY A 244 -10.26 7.30 -27.39
CA GLY A 244 -9.50 8.13 -28.32
C GLY A 244 -10.25 9.40 -28.70
N ASP A 245 -9.53 10.52 -28.63
CA ASP A 245 -9.91 11.84 -29.15
C ASP A 245 -10.97 12.62 -28.35
N SER A 246 -11.00 12.43 -27.04
CA SER A 246 -11.41 13.49 -26.12
C SER A 246 -10.21 13.84 -25.26
N GLY A 247 -9.61 15.03 -25.50
CA GLY A 247 -8.55 15.56 -24.64
C GLY A 247 -8.94 15.44 -23.16
N PRO A 248 -7.95 15.44 -22.23
CA PRO A 248 -8.16 15.08 -20.83
C PRO A 248 -9.48 15.64 -20.36
N THR A 249 -10.45 14.73 -20.12
CA THR A 249 -11.69 15.09 -19.45
C THR A 249 -11.24 15.51 -18.06
N THR A 250 -10.86 16.79 -17.93
CA THR A 250 -11.11 17.57 -16.74
C THR A 250 -12.48 17.12 -16.34
N ILE A 251 -12.60 16.47 -15.18
CA ILE A 251 -13.88 16.36 -14.49
C ILE A 251 -14.44 17.77 -14.62
N ASP A 252 -15.50 17.89 -15.41
CA ASP A 252 -16.16 19.16 -15.62
C ASP A 252 -16.83 19.40 -14.27
N LEU A 253 -16.04 19.89 -13.30
CA LEU A 253 -16.47 20.63 -12.13
C LEU A 253 -17.11 21.95 -12.60
N LYS A 254 -17.87 21.91 -13.69
CA LYS A 254 -18.65 23.02 -14.22
C LYS A 254 -19.91 23.26 -13.42
N ASP A 255 -20.18 22.43 -12.41
CA ASP A 255 -21.26 22.66 -11.46
C ASP A 255 -20.78 23.00 -10.04
N GLU A 256 -19.47 23.17 -9.82
CA GLU A 256 -18.94 23.57 -8.51
C GLU A 256 -17.90 24.69 -8.60
N GLY A 257 -18.42 25.92 -8.74
CA GLY A 257 -17.75 27.13 -8.27
C GLY A 257 -16.54 27.60 -9.05
N ASP A 258 -16.20 28.87 -8.85
CA ASP A 258 -14.91 29.41 -9.26
C ASP A 258 -13.77 28.50 -8.76
N PRO A 259 -12.63 28.40 -9.48
CA PRO A 259 -11.45 27.71 -8.97
C PRO A 259 -11.22 28.16 -7.52
N PRO A 260 -11.04 27.22 -6.57
CA PRO A 260 -11.02 27.55 -5.16
C PRO A 260 -10.01 28.68 -4.98
N ASP A 261 -10.47 29.77 -4.37
CA ASP A 261 -9.60 30.90 -4.09
C ASP A 261 -8.39 30.45 -3.26
N ASP A 262 -7.31 31.23 -3.34
CA ASP A 262 -6.06 30.88 -2.64
C ASP A 262 -6.28 30.72 -1.13
N ASP A 263 -7.29 31.40 -0.56
CA ASP A 263 -7.70 31.28 0.84
C ASP A 263 -8.28 29.90 1.17
N THR A 264 -9.07 29.32 0.26
CA THR A 264 -9.63 27.97 0.39
C THR A 264 -8.55 26.91 0.27
N VAL A 265 -7.62 27.07 -0.68
CA VAL A 265 -6.46 26.17 -0.85
C VAL A 265 -5.58 26.20 0.40
N GLN A 266 -5.29 27.39 0.93
CA GLN A 266 -4.47 27.53 2.14
C GLN A 266 -5.13 26.91 3.37
N LYS A 267 -6.44 27.10 3.56
CA LYS A 267 -7.19 26.45 4.66
C LYS A 267 -7.15 24.93 4.56
N ARG A 268 -7.31 24.37 3.36
CA ARG A 268 -7.21 22.92 3.13
C ARG A 268 -5.81 22.40 3.42
N LEU A 269 -4.76 23.11 3.00
CA LEU A 269 -3.38 22.76 3.33
C LEU A 269 -3.12 22.77 4.84
N GLU A 270 -3.59 23.80 5.54
CA GLU A 270 -3.44 23.86 7.00
C GLU A 270 -4.16 22.71 7.69
N ARG A 271 -5.39 22.38 7.25
CA ARG A 271 -6.10 21.18 7.73
C ARG A 271 -5.34 19.89 7.41
N ALA A 272 -4.71 19.77 6.25
CA ALA A 272 -3.88 18.61 5.92
C ALA A 272 -2.72 18.46 6.91
N PHE A 273 -2.13 19.57 7.35
CA PHE A 273 -1.07 19.54 8.37
C PHE A 273 -1.57 19.18 9.77
N GLN A 274 -2.80 19.57 10.12
CA GLN A 274 -3.36 19.41 11.47
C GLN A 274 -4.07 18.08 11.65
N ASN A 275 -4.87 17.67 10.66
CA ASN A 275 -5.86 16.59 10.81
C ASN A 275 -5.48 15.33 10.06
N SER A 276 -4.50 15.37 9.14
CA SER A 276 -4.01 14.15 8.52
C SER A 276 -3.23 13.33 9.53
N HIS A 277 -3.41 12.01 9.51
CA HIS A 277 -2.52 11.08 10.20
C HIS A 277 -1.04 11.31 9.83
N ASP A 278 -0.78 11.75 8.59
CA ASP A 278 0.55 12.11 8.10
C ASP A 278 0.88 13.61 8.25
N GLY A 279 0.07 14.42 8.94
CA GLY A 279 0.14 15.89 8.90
C GLY A 279 1.51 16.47 9.25
N ASN A 280 2.14 15.97 10.32
CA ASN A 280 3.51 16.31 10.70
C ASN A 280 4.54 15.93 9.62
N ARG A 281 4.33 14.79 8.95
CA ARG A 281 5.21 14.30 7.90
C ARG A 281 5.06 15.12 6.62
N ILE A 282 3.82 15.43 6.22
CA ILE A 282 3.50 16.32 5.09
C ILE A 282 4.18 17.67 5.33
N ARG A 283 4.00 18.27 6.53
CA ARG A 283 4.62 19.55 6.91
C ARG A 283 6.15 19.50 6.82
N LYS A 284 6.80 18.43 7.28
CA LYS A 284 8.26 18.28 7.20
C LYS A 284 8.76 18.20 5.76
N VAL A 285 8.13 17.39 4.90
CA VAL A 285 8.51 17.30 3.48
C VAL A 285 8.25 18.61 2.75
N TYR A 286 7.10 19.24 2.99
CA TYR A 286 6.74 20.56 2.43
C TYR A 286 7.78 21.64 2.79
N ASN A 287 8.43 21.53 3.95
CA ASN A 287 9.49 22.42 4.39
C ASN A 287 10.92 21.96 4.02
N GLY A 288 11.06 20.94 3.15
CA GLY A 288 12.35 20.44 2.67
C GLY A 288 13.14 19.60 3.68
N ARG A 289 12.48 19.12 4.75
CA ARG A 289 13.10 18.32 5.84
C ARG A 289 12.92 16.82 5.61
N TYR A 290 13.42 16.30 4.48
CA TYR A 290 13.19 14.92 4.03
C TYR A 290 13.58 13.84 5.06
N ARG A 291 14.79 13.92 5.62
CA ARG A 291 15.28 12.93 6.61
C ARG A 291 14.46 12.94 7.88
N ALA A 292 14.04 14.11 8.35
CA ALA A 292 13.17 14.23 9.54
C ALA A 292 11.76 13.67 9.29
N ALA A 293 11.36 13.56 8.02
CA ALA A 293 10.14 12.90 7.56
C ALA A 293 10.36 11.40 7.22
N GLY A 294 11.54 10.85 7.50
CA GLY A 294 11.86 9.44 7.26
C GLY A 294 12.12 9.09 5.80
N PHE A 295 12.57 10.05 4.99
CA PHE A 295 12.97 9.81 3.59
C PHE A 295 14.48 9.93 3.40
N ASP A 296 15.07 8.90 2.80
CA ASP A 296 16.46 8.88 2.37
C ASP A 296 16.63 9.36 0.92
N ASP A 297 15.60 9.22 0.08
CA ASP A 297 15.57 9.74 -1.30
C ASP A 297 14.67 10.96 -1.44
N ARG A 298 15.20 12.02 -2.07
CA ARG A 298 14.49 13.29 -2.27
C ARG A 298 13.34 13.15 -3.27
N SER A 299 13.50 12.34 -4.32
CA SER A 299 12.45 12.19 -5.33
C SER A 299 11.27 11.40 -4.82
N SER A 300 11.49 10.31 -4.09
CA SER A 300 10.44 9.56 -3.41
C SER A 300 9.66 10.45 -2.43
N ALA A 301 10.34 11.35 -1.70
CA ALA A 301 9.67 12.29 -0.80
C ALA A 301 8.79 13.30 -1.57
N GLU A 302 9.27 13.83 -2.69
CA GLU A 302 8.54 14.80 -3.52
C GLU A 302 7.32 14.17 -4.22
N ILE A 303 7.47 12.96 -4.77
CA ILE A 303 6.35 12.18 -5.34
C ILE A 303 5.30 11.90 -4.26
N TRP A 304 5.75 11.44 -3.08
CA TRP A 304 4.85 11.20 -1.95
C TRP A 304 4.13 12.47 -1.49
N LEU A 305 4.81 13.62 -1.47
CA LEU A 305 4.16 14.89 -1.13
C LEU A 305 3.10 15.27 -2.17
N ALA A 306 3.38 15.14 -3.46
CA ALA A 306 2.42 15.42 -4.53
C ALA A 306 1.14 14.59 -4.39
N ASN A 307 1.29 13.30 -4.12
CA ASN A 307 0.22 12.36 -3.81
C ASN A 307 -0.64 12.83 -2.61
N ARG A 308 -0.02 13.24 -1.50
CA ARG A 308 -0.76 13.70 -0.31
C ARG A 308 -1.43 15.06 -0.50
N LEU A 309 -0.76 15.98 -1.20
CA LEU A 309 -1.35 17.28 -1.55
C LEU A 309 -2.56 17.09 -2.46
N ASP A 310 -2.54 16.07 -3.32
CA ASP A 310 -3.68 15.73 -4.15
C ASP A 310 -4.88 15.24 -3.32
N SER A 311 -4.69 14.25 -2.44
CA SER A 311 -5.79 13.73 -1.60
C SER A 311 -6.44 14.81 -0.73
N TRP A 312 -5.65 15.70 -0.14
CA TRP A 312 -6.14 16.67 0.83
C TRP A 312 -6.60 18.01 0.24
N VAL A 313 -5.97 18.43 -0.86
CA VAL A 313 -6.10 19.82 -1.36
C VAL A 313 -6.45 19.85 -2.84
N GLY A 314 -5.70 19.09 -3.65
CA GLY A 314 -5.76 19.13 -5.12
C GLY A 314 -7.02 18.50 -5.71
N ARG A 315 -7.52 17.40 -5.13
CA ARG A 315 -8.69 16.66 -5.62
C ARG A 315 -8.63 16.29 -7.11
N GLY A 316 -7.50 15.77 -7.54
CA GLY A 316 -7.19 15.48 -8.94
C GLY A 316 -6.79 16.71 -9.75
N ASN A 317 -6.85 17.92 -9.19
CA ASN A 317 -6.42 19.14 -9.87
C ASN A 317 -4.89 19.29 -9.83
N ARG A 318 -4.25 18.76 -10.88
CA ARG A 318 -2.81 18.83 -11.08
C ARG A 318 -2.23 20.25 -10.99
N ALA A 319 -2.95 21.26 -11.49
CA ALA A 319 -2.46 22.63 -11.45
C ALA A 319 -2.45 23.21 -10.03
N VAL A 320 -3.39 22.81 -9.17
CA VAL A 320 -3.38 23.19 -7.74
C VAL A 320 -2.19 22.54 -7.03
N VAL A 321 -1.97 21.24 -7.24
CA VAL A 321 -0.85 20.52 -6.63
C VAL A 321 0.49 21.11 -7.09
N GLU A 322 0.65 21.38 -8.38
CA GLU A 322 1.86 22.00 -8.93
C GLU A 322 2.14 23.37 -8.28
N ARG A 323 1.12 24.23 -8.12
CA ARG A 323 1.27 25.53 -7.42
C ARG A 323 1.69 25.36 -5.96
N LEU A 324 1.18 24.34 -5.27
CA LEU A 324 1.57 24.06 -3.88
C LEU A 324 3.01 23.56 -3.78
N ILE A 325 3.44 22.70 -4.71
CA ILE A 325 4.82 22.25 -4.80
C ILE A 325 5.75 23.43 -5.13
N ASP A 326 5.38 24.34 -6.03
CA ASP A 326 6.15 25.55 -6.31
C ASP A 326 6.30 26.49 -5.10
N ARG A 327 5.31 26.48 -4.18
CA ARG A 327 5.34 27.27 -2.92
C ARG A 327 6.05 26.56 -1.77
N SER A 328 6.41 25.29 -1.94
CA SER A 328 7.06 24.49 -0.90
C SER A 328 8.58 24.71 -0.91
N ASN A 329 9.26 24.34 0.18
CA ASN A 329 10.71 24.47 0.30
C ASN A 329 11.45 23.20 -0.15
N LEU A 330 10.97 22.58 -1.23
CA LEU A 330 11.60 21.41 -1.82
C LEU A 330 12.93 21.79 -2.44
N GLN A 331 13.94 20.94 -2.26
CA GLN A 331 15.29 21.17 -2.73
C GLN A 331 15.46 20.70 -4.18
N LYS A 332 14.95 19.51 -4.54
CA LYS A 332 15.19 18.95 -5.88
C LYS A 332 14.27 19.55 -6.94
N TRP A 333 13.04 19.90 -6.57
CA TRP A 333 12.08 20.58 -7.43
C TRP A 333 12.65 21.83 -8.16
N PRO A 334 13.27 22.82 -7.48
CA PRO A 334 13.93 23.95 -8.16
C PRO A 334 15.27 23.57 -8.84
N GLU A 335 16.01 22.57 -8.35
CA GLU A 335 17.23 22.07 -9.00
C GLU A 335 16.95 21.41 -10.35
N ARG A 336 15.74 20.85 -10.53
CA ARG A 336 15.32 20.06 -11.71
C ARG A 336 14.07 20.67 -12.34
N PRO A 337 14.22 21.78 -13.10
CA PRO A 337 13.09 22.40 -13.80
C PRO A 337 12.70 21.65 -15.08
N ASP A 338 13.39 20.55 -15.42
CA ASP A 338 13.10 19.78 -16.61
C ASP A 338 11.72 19.11 -16.54
N ARG A 339 11.04 19.10 -17.69
CA ARG A 339 9.67 18.59 -17.81
C ARG A 339 9.55 17.12 -17.36
N SER A 340 10.58 16.31 -17.63
CA SER A 340 10.60 14.90 -17.22
C SER A 340 10.51 14.73 -15.71
N TYR A 341 11.30 15.49 -14.94
CA TYR A 341 11.26 15.43 -13.50
C TYR A 341 9.93 15.94 -12.94
N ARG A 342 9.49 17.11 -13.43
CA ARG A 342 8.21 17.72 -13.04
C ARG A 342 7.03 16.78 -13.31
N ALA A 343 7.04 16.12 -14.48
CA ALA A 343 6.03 15.14 -14.85
C ALA A 343 6.03 13.91 -13.94
N SER A 344 7.20 13.42 -13.55
CA SER A 344 7.36 12.26 -12.65
C SER A 344 6.90 12.54 -11.22
N VAL A 345 7.15 13.74 -10.67
CA VAL A 345 6.65 14.08 -9.33
C VAL A 345 5.13 14.17 -9.31
N LEU A 346 4.55 14.74 -10.36
CA LEU A 346 3.11 14.92 -10.51
C LEU A 346 2.42 13.68 -11.12
N SER A 347 3.11 12.54 -11.31
CA SER A 347 2.52 11.34 -11.91
C SER A 347 1.40 10.76 -11.06
N GLU A 348 1.48 10.92 -9.74
CA GLU A 348 0.53 10.34 -8.78
C GLU A 348 -0.73 11.21 -8.56
N VAL A 349 -0.77 12.40 -9.15
CA VAL A 349 -1.88 13.34 -9.00
C VAL A 349 -3.06 12.91 -9.89
N GLY A 350 -4.22 12.72 -9.28
CA GLY A 350 -5.44 12.19 -9.89
C GLY A 350 -5.57 10.66 -9.81
N TYR A 351 -4.64 9.99 -9.12
CA TYR A 351 -4.63 8.53 -8.93
C TYR A 351 -5.07 8.11 -7.52
N GLN A 352 -5.56 9.06 -6.71
CA GLN A 352 -6.00 8.78 -5.34
C GLN A 352 -7.39 8.17 -5.34
N ASP A 353 -7.57 7.15 -4.50
CA ASP A 353 -8.83 6.45 -4.24
C ASP A 353 -9.70 7.16 -3.19
N TRP A 354 -9.18 8.21 -2.55
CA TRP A 354 -9.93 9.05 -1.61
C TRP A 354 -9.50 10.52 -1.71
N TYR A 355 -10.46 11.41 -1.44
CA TYR A 355 -10.25 12.84 -1.33
C TYR A 355 -10.87 13.36 -0.04
N TYR A 356 -10.19 14.28 0.63
CA TYR A 356 -10.77 14.93 1.79
C TYR A 356 -11.89 15.89 1.35
N ASP A 357 -13.11 15.62 1.82
CA ASP A 357 -14.26 16.49 1.60
C ASP A 357 -14.77 17.14 2.90
N PRO A 358 -14.55 18.47 3.10
CA PRO A 358 -14.92 19.14 4.34
C PRO A 358 -16.44 19.34 4.47
N GLU A 359 -17.22 19.11 3.41
CA GLU A 359 -18.69 19.18 3.46
C GLU A 359 -19.31 17.84 3.84
N GLN A 360 -18.69 16.71 3.48
CA GLN A 360 -19.11 15.37 3.92
C GLN A 360 -18.70 15.04 5.36
N SER A 361 -17.70 15.72 5.92
CA SER A 361 -17.42 15.65 7.36
C SER A 361 -18.49 16.43 8.13
N GLY A 362 -19.73 15.92 8.14
CA GLY A 362 -20.84 16.41 8.96
C GLY A 362 -20.67 16.14 10.46
N ASP A 363 -19.44 15.82 10.88
CA ASP A 363 -19.07 15.58 12.25
C ASP A 363 -18.42 16.84 12.82
N ASP A 364 -19.24 17.60 13.54
CA ASP A 364 -18.87 18.56 14.57
C ASP A 364 -17.96 17.93 15.66
N GLU A 365 -17.71 16.62 15.59
CA GLU A 365 -16.99 15.77 16.53
C GLU A 365 -15.46 15.91 16.46
N TYR A 366 -14.91 16.58 15.43
CA TYR A 366 -13.56 17.17 15.53
C TYR A 366 -13.63 18.54 16.23
N GLY A 367 -14.25 18.55 17.40
CA GLY A 367 -14.28 19.70 18.30
C GLY A 367 -12.86 20.22 18.51
N ARG A 368 -12.72 21.55 18.49
CA ARG A 368 -11.47 22.26 18.82
C ARG A 368 -10.79 21.57 20.00
N ASP A 369 -9.68 20.90 19.75
CA ASP A 369 -8.81 20.46 20.83
C ASP A 369 -8.27 21.73 21.49
N GLU A 370 -8.80 22.09 22.66
CA GLU A 370 -8.48 23.33 23.36
C GLU A 370 -7.00 23.38 23.79
N ASN A 371 -6.28 22.25 23.71
CA ASN A 371 -4.85 22.12 23.98
C ASN A 371 -3.94 22.42 22.76
N LEU A 372 -4.51 22.71 21.59
CA LEU A 372 -3.78 22.96 20.35
C LEU A 372 -2.72 24.09 20.46
N PRO A 373 -2.94 25.19 21.21
CA PRO A 373 -1.91 26.23 21.39
C PRO A 373 -0.65 25.74 22.13
N GLU A 374 -0.79 24.83 23.10
CA GLU A 374 0.35 24.30 23.86
C GLU A 374 1.20 23.33 23.05
N LEU A 375 0.57 22.49 22.21
CA LEU A 375 1.28 21.61 21.27
C LEU A 375 2.03 22.39 20.20
N LEU A 376 1.50 23.55 19.79
CA LEU A 376 2.17 24.47 18.86
C LEU A 376 3.42 25.09 19.49
N ASP A 377 3.33 25.60 20.72
CA ASP A 377 4.49 26.18 21.42
C ASP A 377 5.60 25.16 21.69
N ALA A 378 5.26 23.91 21.98
CA ALA A 378 6.22 22.82 22.13
C ALA A 378 6.96 22.51 20.81
N ALA A 379 6.23 22.45 19.69
CA ALA A 379 6.81 22.23 18.36
C ALA A 379 7.70 23.41 17.90
N PHE A 380 7.33 24.65 18.22
CA PHE A 380 8.15 25.83 17.94
C PHE A 380 9.41 25.91 18.81
N GLN A 381 9.39 25.33 20.02
CA GLN A 381 10.56 25.25 20.89
C GLN A 381 11.55 24.16 20.45
N GLU A 382 11.08 23.01 19.97
CA GLU A 382 11.95 22.03 19.30
C GLU A 382 12.64 22.62 18.06
N ASP A 383 11.93 23.43 17.27
CA ASP A 383 12.47 24.05 16.05
C ASP A 383 13.62 25.06 16.31
N LYS A 384 13.54 25.80 17.42
CA LYS A 384 14.63 26.71 17.84
C LYS A 384 15.87 25.96 18.32
N ASN A 385 15.69 24.77 18.90
CA ASN A 385 16.80 23.97 19.40
C ASN A 385 17.56 23.28 18.25
N ASP A 386 16.87 22.89 17.18
CA ASP A 386 17.49 22.30 15.99
C ASP A 386 18.23 23.31 15.10
N ILE A 387 17.75 24.56 15.03
CA ILE A 387 18.46 25.63 14.32
C ILE A 387 19.77 26.00 15.04
N ASN A 388 19.77 25.96 16.37
CA ASN A 388 20.95 26.28 17.18
C ASN A 388 21.95 25.12 17.29
N SER A 389 21.54 23.88 16.99
CA SER A 389 22.41 22.68 17.13
C SER A 389 23.26 22.37 15.90
N ARG A 390 23.09 23.07 14.77
CA ARG A 390 23.87 22.78 13.56
C ARG A 390 25.22 23.50 13.51
N ALA A 391 26.21 22.76 14.00
CA ALA A 391 27.62 22.89 13.70
C ALA A 391 27.89 23.03 12.19
N MET A 392 28.81 23.94 11.90
CA MET A 392 29.66 24.10 10.70
C MET A 392 29.40 23.11 9.54
N SER A 393 28.71 23.61 8.53
CA SER A 393 28.76 23.09 7.17
C SER A 393 30.16 23.29 6.59
N THR A 394 30.91 22.20 6.41
CA THR A 394 32.21 22.17 5.73
C THR A 394 32.04 22.06 4.21
N LEU A 395 31.51 23.12 3.58
CA LEU A 395 31.60 23.28 2.13
C LEU A 395 32.54 24.45 1.81
N PRO A 396 33.51 24.26 0.90
CA PRO A 396 34.50 25.29 0.61
C PRO A 396 33.84 26.48 -0.08
N SER A 397 34.00 27.66 0.52
CA SER A 397 33.60 28.94 -0.07
C SER A 397 34.44 29.21 -1.33
N ALA A 398 33.85 29.05 -2.50
CA ALA A 398 34.40 29.61 -3.73
C ALA A 398 34.21 31.13 -3.70
N SER A 399 35.32 31.85 -3.53
CA SER A 399 35.42 33.29 -3.55
C SER A 399 35.10 33.84 -4.95
N LEU A 400 33.94 34.50 -5.08
CA LEU A 400 33.59 35.37 -6.19
C LEU A 400 34.20 36.76 -5.95
N THR A 401 35.39 37.03 -6.50
CA THR A 401 35.90 38.39 -6.67
C THR A 401 35.49 38.91 -8.05
N ARG A 402 34.53 39.85 -8.05
CA ARG A 402 34.30 40.78 -9.16
C ARG A 402 35.55 41.63 -9.34
N SER A 403 36.13 41.61 -10.54
CA SER A 403 37.04 42.67 -11.00
C SER A 403 36.47 43.30 -12.26
N LEU A 404 36.02 44.55 -12.11
CA LEU A 404 35.69 45.44 -13.21
C LEU A 404 37.01 45.97 -13.79
N HIS A 405 37.27 45.73 -15.07
CA HIS A 405 38.09 46.64 -15.87
C HIS A 405 37.67 46.62 -17.34
N THR A 406 37.27 47.80 -17.79
CA THR A 406 37.18 48.29 -19.15
C THR A 406 38.53 48.25 -19.85
N SER A 407 38.57 47.82 -21.11
CA SER A 407 39.33 48.46 -22.20
C SER A 407 39.05 47.79 -23.55
N ALA A 408 38.77 48.64 -24.54
CA ALA A 408 38.61 48.31 -25.94
C ALA A 408 39.98 48.07 -26.61
N SER A 409 40.06 47.17 -27.60
CA SER A 409 40.63 47.39 -28.95
C SER A 409 40.88 46.09 -29.72
N ALA A 410 40.22 46.02 -30.88
CA ALA A 410 40.74 45.64 -32.21
C ALA A 410 41.64 44.40 -32.44
N TRP A 411 41.12 43.56 -33.35
CA TRP A 411 41.75 43.05 -34.59
C TRP A 411 42.69 41.82 -34.59
N LEU A 412 42.37 40.95 -35.57
CA LEU A 412 43.14 39.92 -36.31
C LEU A 412 42.97 38.43 -35.95
N GLY A 413 42.20 37.78 -36.84
CA GLY A 413 42.33 36.45 -37.46
C GLY A 413 43.13 35.32 -36.81
N ASN A 414 42.54 34.13 -36.79
CA ASN A 414 43.11 33.02 -37.56
C ASN A 414 42.12 31.86 -37.79
N GLU A 415 42.34 31.21 -38.92
CA GLU A 415 41.54 30.17 -39.55
C GLU A 415 41.62 28.78 -38.89
N ALA A 416 40.59 27.98 -39.20
CA ALA A 416 40.58 26.55 -39.53
C ALA A 416 41.31 25.54 -38.64
N LEU A 417 40.56 24.50 -38.22
CA LEU A 417 40.82 23.11 -38.64
C LEU A 417 39.61 22.22 -38.32
N ILE A 418 38.94 21.80 -39.38
CA ILE A 418 37.88 20.78 -39.41
C ILE A 418 38.59 19.42 -39.56
N GLY A 419 38.34 18.50 -38.64
CA GLY A 419 38.75 17.09 -38.74
C GLY A 419 37.56 16.21 -39.19
N PRO A 420 37.76 15.21 -40.07
CA PRO A 420 36.67 14.52 -40.77
C PRO A 420 36.05 13.35 -39.98
N ALA A 421 34.78 13.09 -40.32
CA ALA A 421 33.97 11.96 -39.85
C ALA A 421 34.38 10.61 -40.48
N PRO A 422 34.15 9.48 -39.79
CA PRO A 422 34.46 8.15 -40.32
C PRO A 422 33.40 7.61 -41.29
N THR A 423 33.89 6.93 -42.34
CA THR A 423 33.14 6.24 -43.40
C THR A 423 32.65 4.85 -42.94
N PRO A 424 31.47 4.38 -43.38
CA PRO A 424 30.99 3.02 -43.09
C PRO A 424 31.55 1.97 -44.07
N LEU A 425 31.91 0.81 -43.52
CA LEU A 425 32.36 -0.38 -44.26
C LEU A 425 31.17 -1.22 -44.72
N ALA A 426 31.19 -1.57 -46.01
CA ALA A 426 30.26 -2.48 -46.67
C ALA A 426 30.74 -3.95 -46.55
N THR A 427 29.79 -4.89 -46.42
CA THR A 427 30.02 -6.33 -46.63
C THR A 427 28.79 -6.87 -47.39
N VAL A 428 28.86 -6.91 -48.73
CA VAL A 428 29.13 -8.08 -49.59
C VAL A 428 28.10 -9.21 -49.46
N SER A 429 27.29 -9.29 -50.51
CA SER A 429 26.37 -10.35 -50.92
C SER A 429 27.11 -11.59 -51.44
N GLY A 430 26.56 -12.78 -51.17
CA GLY A 430 27.04 -14.04 -51.73
C GLY A 430 25.98 -15.14 -51.68
N THR A 431 25.27 -15.33 -52.78
CA THR A 431 24.71 -16.61 -53.29
C THR A 431 25.42 -16.90 -54.62
N PRO A 432 25.43 -18.11 -55.22
CA PRO A 432 24.46 -19.22 -55.09
C PRO A 432 25.06 -20.66 -55.10
N SER A 433 24.22 -21.70 -54.95
CA SER A 433 23.99 -22.73 -55.98
C SER A 433 23.19 -23.93 -55.46
N LYS A 434 22.45 -24.53 -56.40
CA LYS A 434 21.49 -25.62 -56.31
C LYS A 434 22.15 -26.98 -56.04
N LYS A 435 21.42 -27.85 -55.33
CA LYS A 435 21.01 -29.18 -55.82
C LYS A 435 19.73 -29.60 -55.13
#